data_AF-A0A9X1UC00-F1
#
_entry.id   AF-A0A9X1UC00-F1
#
_cell.length_a   1.000
_cell.length_b   1.000
_cell.length_c   1.000
_cell.angle_alpha   90.00
_cell.angle_beta   90.00
_cell.angle_gamma   90.00
#
_symmetry.space_group_name_H-M   'P 1'
#
loop_
_entity.id
_entity.type
_entity.pdbx_description
1 polymer ?
#
loop_
_entity_poly.entity_id
_entity_poly.type
_entity_poly.pdbx_seq_one_letter_code
_entity_poly.pdbx_strand_id
1 'polypeptide(L)'
;MEAFFVVATWNPAAASTYYTRQRETEYYAGNSEPPGIWYAPAGDFAIVDGSPVDRATFDRLYRALDEGGAPLLEQIRRHKERTPAFDITLSAPRSVGVVWGLAPYDTKRLIEAAQQKAVRATLSMLEREATWARRGRNGAFLEKVALTSATFRHGESRPAQHSDGKVFADPNLHTHCVCLNIATRQSDHTIGGLHSKIIRDFKMATGATYHAALAYELEKIGFAIDRVGKNGVFEIAGVDDATIKYFSARRQEIEDELAEHGVTSGQAVALAGAIAKATRSSKLESKSLRREDVWRDAAQSLGLDTELFSEKLAGSVQGARSAGGRTLVFGEVGSPAGQSHRA
;
A
#
# COMPACT_ATOMS: atom_id res chain seq x y z
N MET A 1 -13.03 9.54 20.35
CA MET A 1 -12.00 10.26 19.60
C MET A 1 -11.60 9.35 18.45
N GLU A 2 -12.13 9.55 17.24
CA GLU A 2 -11.83 8.64 16.10
C GLU A 2 -10.38 8.88 15.67
N ALA A 3 -9.52 7.87 15.86
CA ALA A 3 -8.15 7.89 15.35
C ALA A 3 -8.20 7.93 13.81
N PHE A 4 -7.51 8.91 13.21
CA PHE A 4 -7.41 9.02 11.75
C PHE A 4 -6.62 7.84 11.21
N PHE A 5 -7.31 6.80 10.75
CA PHE A 5 -6.68 5.66 10.13
C PHE A 5 -6.06 6.08 8.79
N VAL A 6 -4.73 6.02 8.72
CA VAL A 6 -3.96 6.40 7.54
C VAL A 6 -4.22 5.36 6.45
N VAL A 7 -5.06 5.75 5.50
CA VAL A 7 -5.57 4.91 4.40
C VAL A 7 -4.47 4.58 3.37
N ALA A 8 -3.49 5.48 3.23
CA ALA A 8 -2.24 5.31 2.52
C ALA A 8 -1.22 6.29 3.13
N THR A 9 0.03 5.91 3.30
CA THR A 9 1.07 6.86 3.75
C THR A 9 1.63 7.62 2.55
N TRP A 10 2.14 8.83 2.79
CA TRP A 10 2.88 9.61 1.79
C TRP A 10 4.07 10.25 2.49
N ASN A 11 5.28 9.79 2.16
CA ASN A 11 6.51 10.27 2.77
C ASN A 11 7.60 10.45 1.70
N PRO A 12 8.57 11.37 1.92
CA PRO A 12 9.85 11.25 1.24
C PRO A 12 10.40 9.83 1.39
N ALA A 13 10.78 9.21 0.27
CA ALA A 13 11.27 7.83 0.29
C ALA A 13 12.57 7.71 1.11
N ALA A 14 12.76 6.55 1.73
CA ALA A 14 14.05 6.19 2.32
C ALA A 14 15.10 5.96 1.21
N ALA A 15 16.39 5.95 1.56
CA ALA A 15 17.44 5.67 0.58
C ALA A 15 17.12 4.39 -0.23
N SER A 16 17.40 4.41 -1.53
CA SER A 16 17.16 3.29 -2.48
C SER A 16 17.58 1.92 -1.92
N THR A 17 18.73 1.87 -1.24
CA THR A 17 19.28 0.66 -0.62
C THR A 17 18.36 0.04 0.43
N TYR A 18 17.50 0.81 1.10
CA TYR A 18 16.53 0.29 2.07
C TYR A 18 15.61 -0.76 1.44
N TYR A 19 15.08 -0.46 0.24
CA TYR A 19 14.14 -1.32 -0.47
C TYR A 19 14.82 -2.51 -1.14
N THR A 20 16.10 -2.38 -1.52
CA THR A 20 16.83 -3.44 -2.23
C THR A 20 17.68 -4.32 -1.31
N ARG A 21 17.94 -3.91 -0.06
CA ARG A 21 18.82 -4.61 0.89
C ARG A 21 18.19 -5.85 1.50
N GLN A 22 16.86 -5.90 1.65
CA GLN A 22 16.15 -7.05 2.23
C GLN A 22 16.46 -8.38 1.52
N ARG A 23 16.77 -8.33 0.22
CA ARG A 23 17.16 -9.51 -0.58
C ARG A 23 18.43 -10.22 -0.11
N GLU A 24 19.45 -9.48 0.33
CA GLU A 24 20.73 -10.10 0.73
C GLU A 24 20.60 -10.88 2.05
N THR A 25 19.70 -10.48 2.95
CA THR A 25 19.50 -11.15 4.24
C THR A 25 18.45 -12.26 4.17
N GLU A 26 17.42 -12.13 3.32
CA GLU A 26 16.31 -13.09 3.21
C GLU A 26 16.62 -14.29 2.30
N TYR A 27 17.50 -14.14 1.29
CA TYR A 27 17.91 -15.24 0.40
C TYR A 27 18.56 -16.41 1.16
N TYR A 28 19.23 -16.14 2.28
CA TYR A 28 19.84 -17.16 3.13
C TYR A 28 18.92 -17.72 4.21
N ALA A 29 17.72 -17.14 4.43
CA ALA A 29 16.81 -17.48 5.51
C ALA A 29 15.49 -18.16 5.05
N GLY A 30 15.35 -18.47 3.76
CA GLY A 30 14.19 -19.20 3.23
C GLY A 30 12.87 -18.41 3.21
N ASN A 31 12.94 -17.09 3.39
CA ASN A 31 11.78 -16.21 3.60
C ASN A 31 11.85 -14.99 2.66
N SER A 32 12.03 -15.21 1.35
CA SER A 32 12.29 -14.10 0.43
C SER A 32 11.01 -13.38 0.03
N GLU A 33 10.93 -12.08 0.36
CA GLU A 33 9.98 -11.21 -0.30
C GLU A 33 10.21 -11.24 -1.83
N PRO A 34 9.15 -11.11 -2.65
CA PRO A 34 9.29 -11.20 -4.11
C PRO A 34 10.18 -10.07 -4.65
N PRO A 35 10.72 -10.21 -5.89
CA PRO A 35 11.28 -9.06 -6.59
C PRO A 35 10.32 -7.88 -6.58
N GLY A 36 10.88 -6.68 -6.43
CA GLY A 36 10.12 -5.48 -6.75
C GLY A 36 9.72 -5.49 -8.22
N ILE A 37 8.61 -4.84 -8.54
CA ILE A 37 8.06 -4.77 -9.89
C ILE A 37 7.89 -3.30 -10.29
N TRP A 38 8.29 -2.96 -11.52
CA TRP A 38 8.08 -1.63 -12.06
C TRP A 38 6.61 -1.40 -12.42
N TYR A 39 6.10 -0.23 -12.04
CA TYR A 39 4.95 0.42 -12.66
C TYR A 39 5.50 1.52 -13.58
N ALA A 40 5.37 1.32 -14.90
CA ALA A 40 5.80 2.28 -15.91
C ALA A 40 5.00 2.14 -17.22
N PRO A 41 3.66 2.25 -17.22
CA PRO A 41 2.85 1.98 -18.42
C PRO A 41 3.21 2.84 -19.64
N ALA A 42 3.72 4.05 -19.42
CA ALA A 42 4.17 4.96 -20.47
C ALA A 42 5.58 4.66 -21.01
N GLY A 43 6.34 3.74 -20.40
CA GLY A 43 7.68 3.37 -20.83
C GLY A 43 8.77 4.42 -20.58
N ASP A 44 8.55 5.35 -19.65
CA ASP A 44 9.54 6.40 -19.34
C ASP A 44 10.87 5.77 -18.87
N PHE A 45 11.98 6.41 -19.23
CA PHE A 45 13.35 5.93 -18.93
C PHE A 45 13.67 4.51 -19.44
N ALA A 46 13.02 4.07 -20.53
CA ALA A 46 13.15 2.73 -21.10
C ALA A 46 12.80 1.59 -20.12
N ILE A 47 11.99 1.89 -19.10
CA ILE A 47 11.50 0.89 -18.15
C ILE A 47 10.32 0.16 -18.76
N VAL A 48 10.42 -1.18 -18.82
CA VAL A 48 9.30 -2.03 -19.22
C VAL A 48 8.34 -2.18 -18.04
N ASP A 49 7.09 -1.80 -18.24
CA ASP A 49 6.03 -1.98 -17.23
C ASP A 49 5.91 -3.45 -16.81
N GLY A 50 5.77 -3.69 -15.50
CA GLY A 50 5.68 -5.05 -14.95
C GLY A 50 7.00 -5.81 -14.88
N SER A 51 8.11 -5.24 -15.35
CA SER A 51 9.42 -5.90 -15.26
C SER A 51 9.98 -5.89 -13.83
N PRO A 52 10.85 -6.86 -13.47
CA PRO A 52 11.53 -6.87 -12.18
C PRO A 52 12.40 -5.61 -11.98
N VAL A 53 12.39 -5.09 -10.76
CA VAL A 53 13.24 -3.98 -10.36
C VAL A 53 14.66 -4.48 -10.11
N ASP A 54 15.60 -4.05 -10.95
CA ASP A 54 17.02 -4.24 -10.69
C ASP A 54 17.59 -3.08 -9.85
N ARG A 55 18.55 -3.40 -8.99
CA ARG A 55 19.11 -2.47 -8.00
C ARG A 55 19.87 -1.31 -8.66
N ALA A 56 20.57 -1.56 -9.75
CA ALA A 56 21.43 -0.58 -10.39
C ALA A 56 20.60 0.52 -11.07
N THR A 57 19.62 0.12 -11.88
CA THR A 57 18.66 1.01 -12.53
C THR A 57 17.83 1.76 -11.49
N PHE A 58 17.34 1.08 -10.46
CA PHE A 58 16.56 1.75 -9.42
C PHE A 58 17.39 2.82 -8.68
N ASP A 59 18.60 2.51 -8.22
CA ASP A 59 19.45 3.50 -7.54
C ASP A 59 19.82 4.67 -8.46
N ARG A 60 20.14 4.39 -9.72
CA ARG A 60 20.47 5.40 -10.74
C ARG A 60 19.31 6.37 -10.97
N LEU A 61 18.10 5.85 -11.23
CA LEU A 61 16.91 6.68 -11.46
C LEU A 61 16.43 7.37 -10.18
N TYR A 62 16.55 6.72 -9.02
CA TYR A 62 16.30 7.34 -7.70
C TYR A 62 17.18 8.59 -7.51
N ARG A 63 18.46 8.51 -7.91
CA ARG A 63 19.39 9.64 -7.92
C ARG A 63 19.19 10.61 -9.09
N ALA A 64 18.28 10.29 -10.01
CA ALA A 64 18.03 11.02 -11.26
C ALA A 64 19.29 11.20 -12.11
N LEU A 65 19.94 10.08 -12.39
CA LEU A 65 21.11 9.98 -13.27
C LEU A 65 20.74 9.23 -14.56
N ASP A 66 21.36 9.60 -15.67
CA ASP A 66 21.32 8.83 -16.92
C ASP A 66 22.25 7.61 -16.85
N GLU A 67 22.28 6.82 -17.92
CA GLU A 67 23.13 5.62 -18.03
C GLU A 67 24.63 5.91 -17.92
N GLY A 68 25.06 7.11 -18.31
CA GLY A 68 26.44 7.59 -18.17
C GLY A 68 26.75 8.20 -16.78
N GLY A 69 25.78 8.27 -15.89
CA GLY A 69 25.91 8.86 -14.56
C GLY A 69 25.78 10.39 -14.52
N ALA A 70 25.40 11.03 -15.62
CA ALA A 70 25.16 12.46 -15.65
C ALA A 70 23.76 12.80 -15.08
N PRO A 71 23.59 13.96 -14.42
CA PRO A 71 22.29 14.34 -13.86
C PRO A 71 21.22 14.57 -14.92
N LEU A 72 20.04 13.96 -14.75
CA LEU A 72 18.84 14.16 -15.57
C LEU A 72 18.15 15.50 -15.30
N LEU A 73 18.34 16.07 -14.10
CA LEU A 73 17.74 17.34 -13.70
C LEU A 73 18.80 18.45 -13.64
N GLU A 74 18.51 19.60 -14.24
CA GLU A 74 19.38 20.80 -14.12
C GLU A 74 19.54 21.25 -12.67
N GLN A 75 18.49 21.10 -11.84
CA GLN A 75 18.49 21.52 -10.44
C GLN A 75 19.48 20.73 -9.58
N ILE A 76 19.79 19.48 -9.93
CA ILE A 76 20.82 18.69 -9.24
C ILE A 76 22.20 19.32 -9.42
N ARG A 77 22.41 20.07 -10.50
CA ARG A 77 23.65 20.83 -10.72
C ARG A 77 23.76 22.07 -9.83
N ARG A 78 22.66 22.53 -9.21
CA ARG A 78 22.57 23.82 -8.48
C ARG A 78 22.24 23.71 -6.98
N HIS A 79 21.49 22.68 -6.55
CA HIS A 79 21.09 22.47 -5.16
C HIS A 79 21.26 21.00 -4.74
N LYS A 80 21.92 20.75 -3.60
CA LYS A 80 22.22 19.40 -3.08
C LYS A 80 21.02 18.68 -2.47
N GLU A 81 19.99 19.40 -2.02
CA GLU A 81 18.85 18.80 -1.32
C GLU A 81 17.63 18.71 -2.23
N ARG A 82 17.36 17.50 -2.70
CA ARG A 82 16.18 17.10 -3.49
C ARG A 82 15.50 15.93 -2.78
N THR A 83 14.17 15.89 -2.83
CA THR A 83 13.45 14.64 -2.54
C THR A 83 13.53 13.71 -3.77
N PRO A 84 14.24 12.58 -3.69
CA PRO A 84 14.52 11.74 -4.85
C PRO A 84 13.31 10.94 -5.35
N ALA A 85 12.46 10.53 -4.42
CA ALA A 85 11.25 9.78 -4.67
C ALA A 85 10.29 9.98 -3.49
N PHE A 86 9.04 9.62 -3.70
CA PHE A 86 8.02 9.57 -2.66
C PHE A 86 7.54 8.14 -2.49
N ASP A 87 7.43 7.70 -1.24
CA ASP A 87 6.93 6.38 -0.90
C ASP A 87 5.45 6.49 -0.53
N ILE A 88 4.63 5.83 -1.34
CA ILE A 88 3.23 5.54 -1.03
C ILE A 88 3.15 4.11 -0.54
N THR A 89 2.93 3.92 0.75
CA THR A 89 2.70 2.57 1.30
C THR A 89 1.21 2.26 1.30
N LEU A 90 0.84 1.21 0.58
CA LEU A 90 -0.52 0.67 0.51
C LEU A 90 -0.58 -0.60 1.35
N SER A 91 -1.21 -0.52 2.51
CA SER A 91 -1.29 -1.62 3.49
C SER A 91 -2.70 -2.19 3.49
N ALA A 92 -2.83 -3.51 3.35
CA ALA A 92 -4.12 -4.18 3.44
C ALA A 92 -4.71 -4.05 4.87
N PRO A 93 -6.05 -4.10 5.02
CA PRO A 93 -6.66 -4.17 6.34
C PRO A 93 -6.19 -5.37 7.15
N ARG A 94 -6.33 -5.30 8.47
CA ARG A 94 -5.70 -6.29 9.35
C ARG A 94 -6.27 -7.69 9.12
N SER A 95 -7.58 -7.83 8.95
CA SER A 95 -8.20 -9.12 8.66
C SER A 95 -7.63 -9.75 7.40
N VAL A 96 -7.30 -8.95 6.37
CA VAL A 96 -6.70 -9.44 5.12
C VAL A 96 -5.30 -9.97 5.40
N GLY A 97 -4.51 -9.26 6.21
CA GLY A 97 -3.21 -9.72 6.69
C GLY A 97 -3.31 -11.06 7.44
N VAL A 98 -4.22 -11.18 8.39
CA VAL A 98 -4.46 -12.43 9.16
C VAL A 98 -4.86 -13.58 8.24
N VAL A 99 -5.85 -13.37 7.36
CA VAL A 99 -6.30 -14.40 6.41
C VAL A 99 -5.16 -14.81 5.48
N TRP A 100 -4.41 -13.86 4.94
CA TRP A 100 -3.25 -14.14 4.08
C TRP A 100 -2.14 -14.89 4.81
N GLY A 101 -1.86 -14.55 6.07
CA GLY A 101 -0.82 -15.17 6.89
C GLY A 101 -1.13 -16.62 7.27
N LEU A 102 -2.41 -16.94 7.43
CA LEU A 102 -2.90 -18.28 7.80
C LEU A 102 -3.36 -19.12 6.61
N ALA A 103 -3.44 -18.53 5.41
CA ALA A 103 -3.95 -19.21 4.22
C ALA A 103 -3.00 -20.32 3.70
N PRO A 104 -3.55 -21.39 3.11
CA PRO A 104 -2.78 -22.34 2.32
C PRO A 104 -2.18 -21.64 1.09
N TYR A 105 -1.20 -22.28 0.46
CA TYR A 105 -0.39 -21.69 -0.61
C TYR A 105 -1.23 -21.06 -1.74
N ASP A 106 -2.25 -21.76 -2.24
CA ASP A 106 -3.05 -21.28 -3.37
C ASP A 106 -3.90 -20.06 -3.01
N THR A 107 -4.59 -20.08 -1.87
CA THR A 107 -5.37 -18.94 -1.37
C THR A 107 -4.47 -17.74 -1.08
N LYS A 108 -3.29 -17.97 -0.51
CA LYS A 108 -2.28 -16.93 -0.28
C LYS A 108 -1.89 -16.23 -1.59
N ARG A 109 -1.64 -17.00 -2.66
CA ARG A 109 -1.32 -16.46 -3.98
C ARG A 109 -2.47 -15.67 -4.61
N LEU A 110 -3.72 -16.09 -4.40
CA LEU A 110 -4.89 -15.35 -4.87
C LEU A 110 -5.02 -13.99 -4.17
N ILE A 111 -4.84 -13.94 -2.85
CA ILE A 111 -4.85 -12.68 -2.08
C ILE A 111 -3.70 -11.77 -2.51
N GLU A 112 -2.51 -12.33 -2.74
CA GLU A 112 -1.36 -11.61 -3.26
C GLU A 112 -1.59 -11.02 -4.66
N ALA A 113 -2.29 -11.73 -5.53
CA ALA A 113 -2.69 -11.22 -6.84
C ALA A 113 -3.75 -10.11 -6.72
N ALA A 114 -4.71 -10.24 -5.79
CA ALA A 114 -5.67 -9.18 -5.48
C ALA A 114 -4.98 -7.90 -4.99
N GLN A 115 -4.01 -8.04 -4.08
CA GLN A 115 -3.14 -6.96 -3.62
C GLN A 115 -2.44 -6.26 -4.78
N GLN A 116 -1.79 -7.02 -5.66
CA GLN A 116 -1.06 -6.46 -6.80
C GLN A 116 -1.96 -5.67 -7.76
N LYS A 117 -3.16 -6.19 -8.04
CA LYS A 117 -4.17 -5.51 -8.87
C LYS A 117 -4.66 -4.22 -8.21
N ALA A 118 -4.93 -4.24 -6.91
CA ALA A 118 -5.34 -3.05 -6.16
C ALA A 118 -4.26 -1.95 -6.16
N VAL A 119 -3.00 -2.34 -5.96
CA VAL A 119 -1.83 -1.44 -6.08
C VAL A 119 -1.78 -0.82 -7.47
N ARG A 120 -1.88 -1.64 -8.52
CA ARG A 120 -1.82 -1.15 -9.91
C ARG A 120 -2.97 -0.21 -10.25
N ALA A 121 -4.19 -0.52 -9.83
CA ALA A 121 -5.36 0.34 -10.02
C ALA A 121 -5.16 1.71 -9.34
N THR A 122 -4.56 1.70 -8.15
CA THR A 122 -4.26 2.91 -7.38
C THR A 122 -3.21 3.79 -8.07
N LEU A 123 -2.11 3.19 -8.55
CA LEU A 123 -1.07 3.91 -9.29
C LEU A 123 -1.59 4.46 -10.62
N SER A 124 -2.48 3.72 -11.30
CA SER A 124 -3.14 4.20 -12.52
C SER A 124 -4.07 5.39 -12.26
N MET A 125 -4.80 5.40 -11.15
CA MET A 125 -5.58 6.57 -10.73
C MET A 125 -4.66 7.77 -10.47
N LEU A 126 -3.57 7.57 -9.73
CA LEU A 126 -2.61 8.63 -9.45
C LEU A 126 -1.96 9.20 -10.71
N GLU A 127 -1.51 8.35 -11.63
CA GLU A 127 -0.96 8.76 -12.91
C GLU A 127 -1.95 9.62 -13.70
N ARG A 128 -3.21 9.20 -13.75
CA ARG A 128 -4.25 9.89 -14.53
C ARG A 128 -4.64 11.25 -13.93
N GLU A 129 -4.76 11.33 -12.60
CA GLU A 129 -5.38 12.47 -11.92
C GLU A 129 -4.37 13.40 -11.23
N ALA A 130 -3.27 12.85 -10.71
CA ALA A 130 -2.42 13.53 -9.74
C ALA A 130 -0.94 13.64 -10.14
N THR A 131 -0.52 13.02 -11.25
CA THR A 131 0.88 13.08 -11.73
C THR A 131 1.07 14.21 -12.74
N TRP A 132 1.74 15.27 -12.26
CA TRP A 132 2.01 16.49 -13.03
C TRP A 132 3.45 16.93 -12.84
N ALA A 133 4.05 17.60 -13.83
CA ALA A 133 5.32 18.31 -13.70
C ALA A 133 5.12 19.82 -13.82
N ARG A 134 6.02 20.60 -13.20
CA ARG A 134 6.09 22.06 -13.41
C ARG A 134 7.01 22.40 -14.57
N ARG A 135 6.63 23.41 -15.37
CA ARG A 135 7.44 23.96 -16.47
C ARG A 135 7.37 25.50 -16.51
N GLY A 136 8.34 26.11 -17.19
CA GLY A 136 8.44 27.56 -17.38
C GLY A 136 9.09 28.29 -16.21
N ARG A 137 9.29 29.61 -16.36
CA ARG A 137 9.89 30.45 -15.30
C ARG A 137 9.04 30.33 -14.03
N ASN A 138 9.70 29.99 -12.91
CA ASN A 138 9.06 29.75 -11.62
C ASN A 138 8.00 28.62 -11.59
N GLY A 139 7.97 27.73 -12.60
CA GLY A 139 7.00 26.63 -12.66
C GLY A 139 5.56 27.09 -12.92
N ALA A 140 5.39 28.16 -13.70
CA ALA A 140 4.10 28.77 -14.00
C ALA A 140 3.10 27.85 -14.71
N PHE A 141 3.57 26.77 -15.35
CA PHE A 141 2.73 25.84 -16.09
C PHE A 141 2.79 24.45 -15.47
N LEU A 142 1.65 23.77 -15.48
CA LEU A 142 1.52 22.35 -15.16
C LEU A 142 1.26 21.57 -16.43
N GLU A 143 1.90 20.42 -16.56
CA GLU A 143 1.60 19.44 -17.62
C GLU A 143 1.48 18.05 -17.02
N LYS A 144 0.60 17.22 -17.58
CA LYS A 144 0.50 15.81 -17.21
C LYS A 144 1.77 15.09 -17.67
N VAL A 145 2.28 14.21 -16.83
CA VAL A 145 3.47 13.40 -17.12
C VAL A 145 3.25 11.97 -16.67
N ALA A 146 4.07 11.05 -17.18
CA ALA A 146 4.04 9.66 -16.79
C ALA A 146 4.44 9.47 -15.31
N LEU A 147 3.92 8.42 -14.69
CA LEU A 147 4.34 7.98 -13.37
C LEU A 147 5.23 6.74 -13.48
N THR A 148 6.47 6.85 -13.00
CA THR A 148 7.39 5.70 -12.87
C THR A 148 7.56 5.38 -11.39
N SER A 149 7.19 4.16 -10.98
CA SER A 149 7.26 3.72 -9.59
C SER A 149 7.85 2.31 -9.49
N ALA A 150 8.81 2.12 -8.58
CA ALA A 150 9.23 0.79 -8.16
C ALA A 150 8.32 0.31 -7.02
N THR A 151 7.70 -0.87 -7.17
CA THR A 151 6.80 -1.43 -6.16
C THR A 151 7.46 -2.59 -5.42
N PHE A 152 7.43 -2.59 -4.09
CA PHE A 152 8.03 -3.62 -3.25
C PHE A 152 6.99 -4.14 -2.26
N ARG A 153 6.62 -5.42 -2.39
CA ARG A 153 5.64 -6.07 -1.53
C ARG A 153 6.34 -6.66 -0.31
N HIS A 154 5.71 -6.53 0.85
CA HIS A 154 6.15 -7.13 2.11
C HIS A 154 4.99 -7.77 2.86
N GLY A 155 5.32 -8.73 3.73
CA GLY A 155 4.36 -9.55 4.47
C GLY A 155 4.33 -9.35 5.98
N GLU A 156 5.27 -8.59 6.55
CA GLU A 156 5.44 -8.48 8.01
C GLU A 156 5.42 -7.02 8.49
N SER A 157 4.82 -6.79 9.66
CA SER A 157 5.07 -5.56 10.40
C SER A 157 6.45 -5.59 11.07
N ARG A 158 6.78 -4.55 11.82
CA ARG A 158 7.86 -4.64 12.80
C ARG A 158 7.43 -5.60 13.93
N PRO A 159 8.38 -6.35 14.54
CA PRO A 159 8.11 -7.06 15.77
C PRO A 159 7.60 -6.12 16.85
N ALA A 160 6.57 -6.56 17.58
CA ALA A 160 6.00 -5.86 18.71
C ALA A 160 5.56 -6.87 19.79
N GLN A 161 5.46 -6.40 21.02
CA GLN A 161 4.95 -7.21 22.12
C GLN A 161 3.43 -7.33 22.02
N HIS A 162 2.93 -8.56 22.07
CA HIS A 162 1.52 -8.91 22.04
C HIS A 162 0.93 -8.94 23.45
N SER A 163 -0.39 -8.97 23.55
CA SER A 163 -1.11 -8.97 24.83
C SER A 163 -0.82 -10.19 25.72
N ASP A 164 -0.31 -11.27 25.15
CA ASP A 164 0.12 -12.48 25.86
C ASP A 164 1.62 -12.48 26.23
N GLY A 165 2.33 -11.39 25.95
CA GLY A 165 3.77 -11.23 26.20
C GLY A 165 4.68 -11.79 25.10
N LYS A 166 4.15 -12.44 24.04
CA LYS A 166 4.96 -12.87 22.90
C LYS A 166 5.47 -11.67 22.10
N VAL A 167 6.67 -11.76 21.55
CA VAL A 167 7.26 -10.72 20.68
C VAL A 167 7.54 -11.31 19.30
N PHE A 168 6.76 -10.90 18.31
CA PHE A 168 6.94 -11.29 16.91
C PHE A 168 6.36 -10.24 15.96
N ALA A 169 6.64 -10.38 14.66
CA ALA A 169 6.09 -9.51 13.62
C ALA A 169 4.72 -9.98 13.16
N ASP A 170 3.72 -9.08 13.11
CA ASP A 170 2.38 -9.41 12.66
C ASP A 170 2.33 -9.69 11.15
N PRO A 171 1.41 -10.55 10.67
CA PRO A 171 1.11 -10.64 9.26
C PRO A 171 0.51 -9.30 8.79
N ASN A 172 1.20 -8.68 7.84
CA ASN A 172 0.88 -7.35 7.33
C ASN A 172 1.24 -7.28 5.85
N LEU A 173 0.28 -7.60 4.99
CA LEU A 173 0.46 -7.52 3.54
C LEU A 173 0.41 -6.05 3.11
N HIS A 174 1.53 -5.54 2.60
CA HIS A 174 1.62 -4.16 2.14
C HIS A 174 2.56 -4.00 0.95
N THR A 175 2.46 -2.87 0.26
CA THR A 175 3.32 -2.55 -0.89
C THR A 175 3.82 -1.13 -0.80
N HIS A 176 5.14 -0.97 -0.78
CA HIS A 176 5.83 0.30 -0.96
C HIS A 176 5.84 0.65 -2.44
N CYS A 177 5.17 1.74 -2.82
CA CYS A 177 5.20 2.28 -4.17
C CYS A 177 6.13 3.48 -4.19
N VAL A 178 7.40 3.25 -4.51
CA VAL A 178 8.43 4.28 -4.58
C VAL A 178 8.34 5.01 -5.91
N CYS A 179 7.53 6.07 -5.93
CA CYS A 179 7.30 6.94 -7.07
C CYS A 179 8.51 7.85 -7.27
N LEU A 180 9.23 7.66 -8.37
CA LEU A 180 10.41 8.45 -8.69
C LEU A 180 10.01 9.92 -8.87
N ASN A 181 10.74 10.84 -8.25
CA ASN A 181 10.49 12.28 -8.39
C ASN A 181 11.19 12.84 -9.63
N ILE A 182 10.95 12.19 -10.78
CA ILE A 182 11.37 12.57 -12.12
C ILE A 182 10.34 12.06 -13.12
N ALA A 183 10.10 12.83 -14.18
CA ALA A 183 9.33 12.40 -15.33
C ALA A 183 9.75 13.19 -16.57
N THR A 184 9.66 12.56 -17.74
CA THR A 184 9.86 13.22 -19.03
C THR A 184 8.65 14.08 -19.37
N ARG A 185 8.89 15.37 -19.65
CA ARG A 185 7.86 16.31 -20.10
C ARG A 185 7.53 16.04 -21.57
N GLN A 186 6.25 15.95 -21.89
CA GLN A 186 5.83 15.69 -23.28
C GLN A 186 6.05 16.91 -24.19
N SER A 187 6.04 18.11 -23.62
CA SER A 187 6.11 19.36 -24.40
C SER A 187 7.50 19.69 -24.96
N ASP A 188 8.57 19.35 -24.24
CA ASP A 188 9.95 19.71 -24.61
C ASP A 188 10.97 18.56 -24.44
N HIS A 189 10.51 17.36 -24.07
CA HIS A 189 11.33 16.17 -23.80
C HIS A 189 12.40 16.36 -22.71
N THR A 190 12.34 17.46 -21.96
CA THR A 190 13.20 17.65 -20.79
C THR A 190 12.66 16.88 -19.59
N ILE A 191 13.54 16.55 -18.65
CA ILE A 191 13.14 15.83 -17.44
C ILE A 191 12.90 16.85 -16.32
N GLY A 192 11.78 16.69 -15.62
CA GLY A 192 11.37 17.54 -14.52
C GLY A 192 11.01 16.73 -13.27
N GLY A 193 10.99 17.39 -12.12
CA GLY A 193 10.43 16.82 -10.90
C GLY A 193 8.90 16.84 -10.91
N LEU A 194 8.29 15.89 -10.22
CA LEU A 194 6.84 15.82 -10.03
C LEU A 194 6.35 16.96 -9.13
N HIS A 195 5.11 17.39 -9.37
CA HIS A 195 4.39 18.33 -8.53
C HIS A 195 3.84 17.63 -7.28
N SER A 196 4.75 17.35 -6.34
CA SER A 196 4.50 16.56 -5.12
C SER A 196 3.28 16.99 -4.30
N LYS A 197 2.95 18.29 -4.29
CA LYS A 197 1.77 18.79 -3.56
C LYS A 197 0.46 18.23 -4.11
N ILE A 198 0.32 18.05 -5.43
CA ILE A 198 -0.93 17.50 -6.00
C ILE A 198 -1.07 16.03 -5.58
N ILE A 199 0.00 15.25 -5.72
CA ILE A 199 0.01 13.84 -5.30
C ILE A 199 -0.29 13.71 -3.80
N ARG A 200 0.33 14.55 -2.96
CA ARG A 200 0.05 14.60 -1.52
C ARG A 200 -1.42 14.94 -1.22
N ASP A 201 -1.99 15.92 -1.91
CA ASP A 201 -3.37 16.35 -1.70
C ASP A 201 -4.37 15.24 -2.13
N PHE A 202 -3.94 14.31 -3.00
CA PHE A 202 -4.68 13.10 -3.38
C PHE A 202 -4.56 11.93 -2.39
N LYS A 203 -3.78 12.03 -1.30
CA LYS A 203 -3.51 10.91 -0.36
C LYS A 203 -4.78 10.16 0.11
N MET A 204 -5.86 10.87 0.41
CA MET A 204 -7.11 10.25 0.85
C MET A 204 -7.79 9.49 -0.29
N ALA A 205 -7.81 10.05 -1.49
CA ALA A 205 -8.33 9.39 -2.68
C ALA A 205 -7.49 8.15 -3.03
N THR A 206 -6.16 8.23 -2.93
CA THR A 206 -5.24 7.10 -3.11
C THR A 206 -5.61 5.93 -2.21
N GLY A 207 -5.78 6.19 -0.92
CA GLY A 207 -6.15 5.14 0.03
C GLY A 207 -7.55 4.58 -0.21
N ALA A 208 -8.53 5.43 -0.54
CA ALA A 208 -9.89 4.98 -0.82
C ALA A 208 -9.95 4.12 -2.10
N THR A 209 -9.24 4.52 -3.16
CA THR A 209 -9.10 3.72 -4.39
C THR A 209 -8.47 2.37 -4.12
N TYR A 210 -7.40 2.33 -3.32
CA TYR A 210 -6.75 1.08 -2.96
C TYR A 210 -7.69 0.11 -2.24
N HIS A 211 -8.38 0.57 -1.18
CA HIS A 211 -9.28 -0.31 -0.44
C HIS A 211 -10.48 -0.74 -1.26
N ALA A 212 -11.06 0.15 -2.07
CA ALA A 212 -12.16 -0.22 -2.96
C ALA A 212 -11.72 -1.29 -3.99
N ALA A 213 -10.55 -1.11 -4.61
CA ALA A 213 -10.01 -2.08 -5.56
C ALA A 213 -9.65 -3.42 -4.89
N LEU A 214 -9.09 -3.38 -3.67
CA LEU A 214 -8.75 -4.60 -2.92
C LEU A 214 -10.01 -5.36 -2.51
N ALA A 215 -11.02 -4.67 -1.95
CA ALA A 215 -12.30 -5.28 -1.59
C ALA A 215 -12.92 -6.00 -2.79
N TYR A 216 -12.99 -5.32 -3.93
CA TYR A 216 -13.53 -5.87 -5.17
C TYR A 216 -12.77 -7.12 -5.65
N GLU A 217 -11.43 -7.13 -5.59
CA GLU A 217 -10.66 -8.32 -5.99
C GLU A 217 -10.75 -9.46 -4.97
N LEU A 218 -10.94 -9.17 -3.68
CA LEU A 218 -11.19 -10.18 -2.65
C LEU A 218 -12.56 -10.83 -2.78
N GLU A 219 -13.60 -10.07 -3.12
CA GLU A 219 -14.95 -10.60 -3.39
C GLU A 219 -14.95 -11.58 -4.57
N LYS A 220 -14.14 -11.31 -5.61
CA LYS A 220 -13.99 -12.21 -6.77
C LYS A 220 -13.42 -13.58 -6.40
N ILE A 221 -12.60 -13.65 -5.36
CA ILE A 221 -11.99 -14.89 -4.89
C ILE A 221 -12.74 -15.50 -3.69
N GLY A 222 -13.94 -14.99 -3.38
CA GLY A 222 -14.88 -15.61 -2.46
C GLY A 222 -14.98 -14.97 -1.07
N PHE A 223 -14.20 -13.95 -0.74
CA PHE A 223 -14.30 -13.32 0.58
C PHE A 223 -15.43 -12.28 0.63
N ALA A 224 -16.25 -12.34 1.67
CA ALA A 224 -17.21 -11.27 1.97
C ALA A 224 -16.53 -10.10 2.71
N ILE A 225 -16.99 -8.89 2.44
CA ILE A 225 -16.49 -7.65 3.02
C ILE A 225 -17.48 -7.12 4.07
N ASP A 226 -16.96 -6.66 5.20
CA ASP A 226 -17.70 -6.14 6.34
C ASP A 226 -16.99 -4.92 6.96
N ARG A 227 -17.63 -4.25 7.94
CA ARG A 227 -17.07 -3.13 8.74
C ARG A 227 -16.41 -2.06 7.88
N VAL A 228 -17.05 -1.70 6.76
CA VAL A 228 -16.57 -0.63 5.87
C VAL A 228 -16.67 0.73 6.58
N GLY A 229 -15.52 1.28 6.96
CA GLY A 229 -15.41 2.58 7.60
C GLY A 229 -15.53 3.75 6.60
N LYS A 230 -15.68 4.97 7.14
CA LYS A 230 -15.86 6.22 6.35
C LYS A 230 -14.76 6.47 5.31
N ASN A 231 -13.57 5.92 5.53
CA ASN A 231 -12.40 6.08 4.67
C ASN A 231 -12.25 4.94 3.63
N GLY A 232 -13.22 4.04 3.54
CA GLY A 232 -13.19 2.87 2.67
C GLY A 232 -12.39 1.67 3.20
N VAL A 233 -11.71 1.81 4.34
CA VAL A 233 -11.09 0.68 5.06
C VAL A 233 -12.19 -0.30 5.45
N PHE A 234 -11.96 -1.60 5.27
CA PHE A 234 -12.92 -2.67 5.52
C PHE A 234 -12.25 -3.81 6.27
N GLU A 235 -13.01 -4.79 6.74
CA GLU A 235 -12.48 -6.06 7.22
C GLU A 235 -13.20 -7.22 6.49
N ILE A 236 -12.59 -8.41 6.46
CA ILE A 236 -13.21 -9.62 5.92
C ILE A 236 -14.27 -10.10 6.92
N ALA A 237 -15.47 -10.40 6.44
CA ALA A 237 -16.55 -10.92 7.26
C ALA A 237 -16.14 -12.26 7.90
N GLY A 238 -16.40 -12.43 9.19
CA GLY A 238 -16.07 -13.65 9.94
C GLY A 238 -14.71 -13.64 10.65
N VAL A 239 -13.86 -12.63 10.44
CA VAL A 239 -12.68 -12.40 11.30
C VAL A 239 -13.10 -11.55 12.49
N ASP A 240 -13.02 -12.07 13.71
CA ASP A 240 -13.47 -11.35 14.90
C ASP A 240 -12.51 -10.22 15.33
N ASP A 241 -13.02 -9.27 16.11
CA ASP A 241 -12.27 -8.10 16.56
C ASP A 241 -11.14 -8.45 17.54
N ALA A 242 -11.26 -9.55 18.29
CA ALA A 242 -10.21 -9.98 19.22
C ALA A 242 -8.99 -10.50 18.46
N THR A 243 -9.20 -11.26 17.39
CA THR A 243 -8.17 -11.69 16.45
C THR A 243 -7.51 -10.49 15.77
N ILE A 244 -8.29 -9.54 15.25
CA ILE A 244 -7.76 -8.31 14.64
C ILE A 244 -6.92 -7.51 15.63
N LYS A 245 -7.40 -7.37 16.88
CA LYS A 245 -6.68 -6.67 17.94
C LYS A 245 -5.39 -7.38 18.30
N TYR A 246 -5.41 -8.69 18.50
CA TYR A 246 -4.21 -9.45 18.85
C TYR A 246 -3.10 -9.28 17.80
N PHE A 247 -3.42 -9.48 16.52
CA PHE A 247 -2.47 -9.29 15.42
C PHE A 247 -2.24 -7.83 15.02
N SER A 248 -2.55 -6.87 15.89
CA SER A 248 -2.28 -5.44 15.69
C SER A 248 -1.38 -4.88 16.77
N ALA A 249 -0.40 -5.65 17.24
CA ALA A 249 0.47 -5.31 18.36
C ALA A 249 1.20 -3.98 18.13
N ARG A 250 1.84 -3.80 16.96
CA ARG A 250 2.58 -2.57 16.67
C ARG A 250 1.67 -1.33 16.57
N ARG A 251 0.42 -1.52 16.14
CA ARG A 251 -0.54 -0.42 16.06
C ARG A 251 -0.99 0.02 17.45
N GLN A 252 -1.25 -0.94 18.34
CA GLN A 252 -1.59 -0.66 19.74
C GLN A 252 -0.45 0.08 20.44
N GLU A 253 0.79 -0.37 20.29
CA GLU A 253 1.96 0.32 20.86
C GLU A 253 2.02 1.80 20.44
N ILE A 254 1.79 2.09 19.15
CA ILE A 254 1.74 3.47 18.64
C ILE A 254 0.54 4.24 19.22
N GLU A 255 -0.64 3.63 19.28
CA GLU A 255 -1.85 4.27 19.83
C GLU A 255 -1.68 4.60 21.33
N ASP A 256 -1.06 3.70 22.10
CA ASP A 256 -0.77 3.88 23.52
C ASP A 256 0.26 4.98 23.75
N GLU A 257 1.36 4.99 22.99
CA GLU A 257 2.36 6.07 23.06
C GLU A 257 1.77 7.44 22.71
N LEU A 258 0.89 7.51 21.69
CA LEU A 258 0.19 8.75 21.32
C LEU A 258 -0.75 9.24 22.43
N ALA A 259 -1.46 8.31 23.08
CA ALA A 259 -2.36 8.60 24.18
C ALA A 259 -1.61 9.12 25.41
N GLU A 260 -0.47 8.50 25.75
CA GLU A 260 0.41 8.93 26.84
C GLU A 260 0.92 10.36 26.64
N HIS A 261 1.24 10.74 25.39
CA HIS A 261 1.73 12.08 25.06
C HIS A 261 0.61 13.13 24.88
N GLY A 262 -0.68 12.76 25.09
CA GLY A 262 -1.81 13.69 25.06
C GLY A 262 -2.02 14.39 23.70
N VAL A 263 -1.59 13.75 22.60
CA VAL A 263 -1.42 14.42 21.31
C VAL A 263 -2.72 14.50 20.51
N THR A 264 -3.05 15.71 20.05
CA THR A 264 -4.21 15.94 19.15
C THR A 264 -3.90 15.57 17.69
N SER A 265 -4.95 15.39 16.88
CA SER A 265 -4.91 14.74 15.55
C SER A 265 -3.84 15.22 14.56
N GLY A 266 -3.45 16.51 14.60
CA GLY A 266 -2.44 17.07 13.68
C GLY A 266 -0.99 16.72 14.04
N GLN A 267 -0.69 16.66 15.34
CA GLN A 267 0.64 16.31 15.85
C GLN A 267 0.84 14.78 15.92
N ALA A 268 -0.27 14.02 15.99
CA ALA A 268 -0.26 12.57 16.09
C ALA A 268 0.39 11.89 14.88
N VAL A 269 0.22 12.39 13.65
CA VAL A 269 0.82 11.78 12.45
C VAL A 269 2.34 11.94 12.44
N ALA A 270 2.85 13.12 12.80
CA ALA A 270 4.29 13.38 12.86
C ALA A 270 4.94 12.60 14.00
N LEU A 271 4.28 12.54 15.17
CA LEU A 271 4.75 11.78 16.33
C LEU A 271 4.73 10.27 16.07
N ALA A 272 3.64 9.73 15.49
CA ALA A 272 3.59 8.33 15.08
C ALA A 272 4.72 7.97 14.11
N GLY A 273 5.05 8.87 13.17
CA GLY A 273 6.20 8.72 12.28
C GLY A 273 7.54 8.72 13.01
N ALA A 274 7.70 9.55 14.04
CA ALA A 274 8.91 9.63 14.86
C ALA A 274 9.07 8.39 15.76
N ILE A 275 7.99 7.96 16.42
CA ILE A 275 7.91 6.75 17.24
C ILE A 275 8.27 5.51 16.40
N ALA A 276 7.65 5.35 15.23
CA ALA A 276 7.96 4.28 14.28
C ALA A 276 9.43 4.30 13.79
N LYS A 277 10.09 5.45 13.86
CA LYS A 277 11.51 5.62 13.53
C LYS A 277 12.43 5.34 14.72
N ALA A 278 12.02 5.67 15.94
CA ALA A 278 12.82 5.49 17.15
C ALA A 278 12.91 4.02 17.56
N THR A 279 11.83 3.25 17.46
CA THR A 279 11.80 1.81 17.81
C THR A 279 12.45 0.91 16.74
N ARG A 280 13.24 1.47 15.81
CA ARG A 280 13.96 0.74 14.75
C ARG A 280 15.08 -0.19 15.24
N SER A 281 15.38 -0.20 16.55
CA SER A 281 16.64 -0.71 17.10
C SER A 281 16.46 -1.92 18.02
N SER A 282 15.95 -3.05 17.51
CA SER A 282 16.20 -4.37 18.11
C SER A 282 15.74 -5.49 17.16
N LYS A 283 16.63 -5.95 16.28
CA LYS A 283 16.46 -7.29 15.69
C LYS A 283 16.92 -8.29 16.74
N LEU A 284 15.98 -8.92 17.43
CA LEU A 284 16.23 -10.17 18.15
C LEU A 284 16.56 -11.24 17.12
N GLU A 285 17.76 -11.83 17.21
CA GLU A 285 18.10 -13.04 16.48
C GLU A 285 17.21 -14.19 16.96
N SER A 286 16.12 -14.44 16.25
CA SER A 286 15.28 -15.61 16.46
C SER A 286 15.81 -16.77 15.61
N LYS A 287 15.87 -17.98 16.18
CA LYS A 287 16.04 -19.24 15.44
C LYS A 287 15.13 -19.22 14.22
N SER A 288 15.64 -19.66 13.06
CA SER A 288 15.00 -19.62 11.73
C SER A 288 13.70 -20.44 11.65
N LEU A 289 12.68 -20.05 12.39
CA LEU A 289 11.30 -20.49 12.22
C LEU A 289 10.69 -19.70 11.06
N ARG A 290 9.92 -20.36 10.20
CA ARG A 290 9.16 -19.65 9.19
C ARG A 290 8.13 -18.76 9.87
N ARG A 291 7.98 -17.53 9.39
CA ARG A 291 7.00 -16.57 9.94
C ARG A 291 5.58 -17.12 10.00
N GLU A 292 5.19 -17.94 9.02
CA GLU A 292 3.87 -18.57 9.01
C GLU A 292 3.68 -19.59 10.12
N ASP A 293 4.74 -20.21 10.62
CA ASP A 293 4.66 -21.14 11.77
C ASP A 293 4.40 -20.37 13.06
N VAL A 294 5.05 -19.20 13.22
CA VAL A 294 4.82 -18.30 14.36
C VAL A 294 3.38 -17.81 14.37
N TRP A 295 2.85 -17.38 13.23
CA TRP A 295 1.47 -16.92 13.13
C TRP A 295 0.46 -18.03 13.37
N ARG A 296 0.73 -19.25 12.89
CA ARG A 296 -0.15 -20.40 13.14
C ARG A 296 -0.21 -20.78 14.61
N ASP A 297 0.94 -20.83 15.29
CA ASP A 297 0.99 -21.07 16.75
C ASP A 297 0.23 -20.00 17.54
N ALA A 298 0.42 -18.73 17.17
CA ALA A 298 -0.27 -17.61 17.79
C ALA A 298 -1.79 -17.69 17.56
N ALA A 299 -2.24 -17.98 16.34
CA ALA A 299 -3.64 -18.12 16.01
C ALA A 299 -4.29 -19.33 16.71
N GLN A 300 -3.60 -20.47 16.80
CA GLN A 300 -4.05 -21.64 17.56
C GLN A 300 -4.18 -21.33 19.05
N SER A 301 -3.27 -20.52 19.60
CA SER A 301 -3.36 -20.05 21.00
C SER A 301 -4.61 -19.19 21.25
N LEU A 302 -5.16 -18.55 20.22
CA LEU A 302 -6.45 -17.84 20.26
C LEU A 302 -7.67 -18.74 20.04
N GLY A 303 -7.46 -20.04 19.76
CA GLY A 303 -8.53 -20.99 19.46
C GLY A 303 -8.99 -21.00 17.99
N LEU A 304 -8.22 -20.39 17.08
CA LEU A 304 -8.53 -20.42 15.65
C LEU A 304 -8.14 -21.77 15.04
N ASP A 305 -9.07 -22.35 14.28
CA ASP A 305 -8.82 -23.50 13.42
C ASP A 305 -8.09 -23.04 12.14
N THR A 306 -6.77 -23.05 12.19
CA THR A 306 -5.90 -22.49 11.14
C THR A 306 -5.91 -23.27 9.83
N GLU A 307 -6.31 -24.55 9.83
CA GLU A 307 -6.36 -25.37 8.62
C GLU A 307 -7.55 -24.97 7.74
N LEU A 308 -8.72 -24.74 8.35
CA LEU A 308 -9.95 -24.42 7.64
C LEU A 308 -10.31 -22.92 7.67
N PHE A 309 -9.51 -22.08 8.35
CA PHE A 309 -9.83 -20.68 8.57
C PHE A 309 -10.18 -19.93 7.28
N SER A 310 -9.25 -19.94 6.32
CA SER A 310 -9.43 -19.20 5.06
C SER A 310 -10.54 -19.81 4.17
N GLU A 311 -10.70 -21.13 4.18
CA GLU A 311 -11.71 -21.84 3.39
C GLU A 311 -13.13 -21.57 3.92
N LYS A 312 -13.33 -21.58 5.24
CA LYS A 312 -14.61 -21.24 5.87
C LYS A 312 -15.03 -19.81 5.53
N LEU A 313 -14.08 -18.88 5.50
CA LEU A 313 -14.34 -17.48 5.16
C LEU A 313 -14.70 -17.32 3.68
N ALA A 314 -13.98 -17.99 2.76
CA ALA A 314 -14.26 -17.92 1.32
C ALA A 314 -15.54 -18.68 0.90
N GLY A 315 -15.90 -19.77 1.60
CA GLY A 315 -17.05 -20.62 1.31
C GLY A 315 -18.39 -20.09 1.85
N SER A 316 -18.36 -19.23 2.88
CA SER A 316 -19.56 -18.66 3.51
C SER A 316 -20.46 -17.84 2.57
N VAL A 317 -19.92 -17.36 1.44
CA VAL A 317 -20.64 -16.57 0.43
C VAL A 317 -21.61 -17.41 -0.41
N GLN A 318 -21.34 -18.71 -0.63
CA GLN A 318 -22.27 -19.57 -1.39
C GLN A 318 -23.56 -19.86 -0.60
N GLY A 319 -23.49 -19.90 0.73
CA GLY A 319 -24.66 -20.08 1.62
C GLY A 319 -25.49 -18.80 1.84
N ALA A 320 -24.87 -17.62 1.76
CA ALA A 320 -25.58 -16.34 1.93
C ALA A 320 -26.28 -15.86 0.63
N ARG A 321 -25.71 -16.15 -0.55
CA ARG A 321 -26.33 -15.82 -1.84
C ARG A 321 -27.61 -16.61 -2.13
N SER A 322 -27.78 -17.80 -1.55
CA SER A 322 -29.03 -18.56 -1.66
C SER A 322 -30.15 -18.06 -0.75
N ALA A 323 -29.85 -17.23 0.26
CA ALA A 323 -30.82 -16.75 1.24
C ALA A 323 -31.25 -15.28 1.06
N GLY A 324 -30.55 -14.48 0.25
CA GLY A 324 -30.67 -13.01 0.21
C GLY A 324 -30.98 -12.39 -1.15
N GLY A 325 -31.79 -13.03 -2.00
CA GLY A 325 -32.19 -12.50 -3.29
C GLY A 325 -33.12 -11.29 -3.20
N ARG A 326 -32.58 -10.09 -2.97
CA ARG A 326 -33.21 -8.82 -3.36
C ARG A 326 -32.21 -7.99 -4.16
N THR A 327 -32.32 -8.13 -5.47
CA THR A 327 -31.70 -7.25 -6.46
C THR A 327 -32.11 -5.81 -6.20
N LEU A 328 -31.15 -4.96 -5.81
CA LEU A 328 -31.30 -3.51 -5.88
C LEU A 328 -31.24 -3.12 -7.35
N VAL A 329 -32.42 -2.90 -7.95
CA VAL A 329 -32.55 -2.32 -9.28
C VAL A 329 -32.31 -0.81 -9.13
N PHE A 330 -31.18 -0.33 -9.63
CA PHE A 330 -30.97 1.11 -9.84
C PHE A 330 -31.88 1.56 -10.97
N GLY A 331 -32.87 2.40 -10.64
CA GLY A 331 -33.81 2.96 -11.60
C GLY A 331 -33.12 3.83 -12.64
N GLU A 332 -33.45 3.59 -13.91
CA GLU A 332 -33.03 4.40 -15.05
C GLU A 332 -33.46 5.86 -14.88
N VAL A 333 -32.51 6.77 -15.08
CA VAL A 333 -32.75 8.21 -15.14
C VAL A 333 -33.42 8.51 -16.47
N GLY A 334 -34.74 8.72 -16.46
CA GLY A 334 -35.50 9.17 -17.61
C GLY A 334 -35.12 10.59 -18.03
N SER A 335 -34.79 10.78 -19.31
CA SER A 335 -34.66 12.09 -19.95
C SER A 335 -36.04 12.75 -20.10
N PRO A 336 -36.21 14.05 -19.78
CA PRO A 336 -37.49 14.73 -19.99
C PRO A 336 -37.60 15.19 -21.45
N ALA A 337 -38.51 14.56 -22.20
CA ALA A 337 -38.97 15.05 -23.50
C ALA A 337 -40.21 15.94 -23.31
N GLY A 338 -40.10 17.17 -23.81
CA GLY A 338 -41.15 17.95 -24.47
C GLY A 338 -42.49 18.18 -23.76
N GLN A 339 -42.69 19.40 -23.23
CA GLN A 339 -44.02 20.00 -23.16
C GLN A 339 -44.17 21.05 -24.25
N SER A 340 -45.08 20.76 -25.18
CA SER A 340 -45.64 21.69 -26.14
C SER A 340 -46.60 22.66 -25.44
N HIS A 341 -46.36 23.97 -25.57
CA HIS A 341 -47.43 24.95 -25.40
C HIS A 341 -47.93 25.37 -26.78
N ARG A 342 -49.21 25.08 -27.05
CA ARG A 342 -49.98 25.74 -28.10
C ARG A 342 -50.31 27.17 -27.66
N ALA A 343 -50.20 28.10 -28.60
CA ALA A 343 -51.26 29.05 -28.89
C ALA A 343 -51.86 28.62 -30.23
#